data_AF-A0A654M1L2-F1
#
_entry.id   AF-A0A654M1L2-F1
#
_cell.length_a   1.000
_cell.length_b   1.000
_cell.length_c   1.000
_cell.angle_alpha   90.00
_cell.angle_beta   90.00
_cell.angle_gamma   90.00
#
_symmetry.space_group_name_H-M   'P 1'
#
loop_
_entity.id
_entity.type
_entity.pdbx_description
1 polymer ?
#
loop_
_entity_poly.entity_id
_entity_poly.type
_entity_poly.pdbx_seq_one_letter_code
_entity_poly.pdbx_strand_id
1 'polypeptide(L)'
;MSIQFGYDSLEKPKDIDFLLGRIGDSEYVLLGEASHGTSEFYQWRSEISKRLIKEKGFSFIAVEGDWPDCYKVNKYVKGISDIYKTAKDLLHSFNRWPTWMWANTEMVELVEWLKAYNKGIIHDEDQKAGFYGLDLYSLWESMEEIIQYLKRVDPLLLQDAIKAYNCFEPYNKEVEAYARATAFVPKNCEKEVIDMLVALRNKHTLHSKNQANKEEYFNAEQNAITVKDAENYYRTMIRGDVNSWNLRDTHMMDTLKRLVAYHANGSSKKKPKAIVWAHNTHIGDARFTDMSPSGMINIGQLVREKKGIQNTVLIGFSTYEGTVIAAREWGARMEIMNVPQAREGSWD
;
A
#
# COMPACT_ATOMS: atom_id res chain seq x y z
N MET A 1 36.50 4.53 15.49
CA MET A 1 36.23 5.61 14.51
C MET A 1 35.01 6.34 15.02
N SER A 2 35.12 7.59 15.46
CA SER A 2 33.96 8.38 15.85
C SER A 2 33.16 8.71 14.60
N ILE A 3 31.98 8.12 14.44
CA ILE A 3 31.04 8.52 13.40
C ILE A 3 30.60 9.93 13.75
N GLN A 4 30.99 10.91 12.95
CA GLN A 4 30.55 12.29 13.12
C GLN A 4 29.16 12.39 12.47
N PHE A 5 28.11 12.47 13.28
CA PHE A 5 26.76 12.71 12.78
C PHE A 5 26.65 14.17 12.36
N GLY A 6 26.44 14.41 11.06
CA GLY A 6 25.96 15.71 10.59
C GLY A 6 24.49 15.86 10.97
N TYR A 7 24.11 17.04 11.42
CA TYR A 7 22.72 17.41 11.67
C TYR A 7 22.33 18.53 10.70
N ASP A 8 21.26 18.29 9.96
CA ASP A 8 20.59 19.29 9.13
C ASP A 8 19.19 19.51 9.72
N SER A 9 18.88 20.74 10.16
CA SER A 9 17.53 21.08 10.62
C SER A 9 16.56 21.03 9.44
N LEU A 10 15.41 20.40 9.64
CA LEU A 10 14.33 20.34 8.66
C LEU A 10 13.19 21.24 9.13
N GLU A 11 13.06 22.42 8.52
CA GLU A 11 11.99 23.39 8.83
C GLU A 11 11.15 23.75 7.60
N LYS A 12 11.75 23.67 6.40
CA LYS A 12 11.11 24.01 5.13
C LYS A 12 11.40 22.96 4.06
N PRO A 13 10.58 22.87 3.00
CA PRO A 13 10.77 21.87 1.94
C PRO A 13 12.12 21.91 1.20
N LYS A 14 12.87 23.03 1.28
CA LYS A 14 14.22 23.13 0.72
C LYS A 14 15.27 22.38 1.54
N ASP A 15 15.02 22.15 2.82
CA ASP A 15 16.01 21.53 3.71
C ASP A 15 16.22 20.05 3.37
N ILE A 16 15.30 19.43 2.62
CA ILE A 16 15.47 18.06 2.09
C ILE A 16 16.24 17.99 0.75
N ASP A 17 16.89 19.09 0.30
CA ASP A 17 17.76 19.09 -0.90
C ASP A 17 18.89 18.06 -0.81
N PHE A 18 19.55 17.94 0.36
CA PHE A 18 20.62 16.96 0.57
C PHE A 18 20.09 15.53 0.41
N LEU A 19 18.87 15.27 0.89
CA LEU A 19 18.22 13.97 0.82
C LEU A 19 17.91 13.61 -0.63
N LEU A 20 17.40 14.56 -1.42
CA LEU A 20 17.18 14.34 -2.85
C LEU A 20 18.50 14.14 -3.61
N GLY A 21 19.58 14.79 -3.19
CA GLY A 21 20.93 14.53 -3.68
C GLY A 21 21.35 13.08 -3.43
N ARG A 22 21.16 12.59 -2.20
CA ARG A 22 21.42 11.18 -1.82
C ARG A 22 20.54 10.18 -2.55
N ILE A 23 19.27 10.50 -2.76
CA ILE A 23 18.36 9.65 -3.54
C ILE A 23 18.85 9.49 -4.97
N GLY A 24 19.48 10.53 -5.53
CA GLY A 24 20.11 10.47 -6.84
C GLY A 24 19.15 9.99 -7.91
N ASP A 25 19.57 8.99 -8.68
CA ASP A 25 18.81 8.41 -9.78
C ASP A 25 17.99 7.17 -9.40
N SER A 26 17.94 6.83 -8.11
CA SER A 26 17.23 5.65 -7.60
C SER A 26 15.80 5.54 -8.14
N GLU A 27 15.39 4.30 -8.44
CA GLU A 27 14.08 4.00 -8.99
C GLU A 27 13.06 3.67 -7.89
N TYR A 28 13.52 3.27 -6.71
CA TYR A 28 12.69 2.88 -5.57
C TYR A 28 13.10 3.70 -4.36
N VAL A 29 12.15 4.43 -3.78
CA VAL A 29 12.33 5.14 -2.52
C VAL A 29 11.27 4.66 -1.55
N LEU A 30 11.71 4.04 -0.47
CA LEU A 30 10.85 3.48 0.55
C LEU A 30 10.96 4.36 1.80
N LEU A 31 9.83 4.89 2.25
CA LEU A 31 9.68 5.82 3.36
C LEU A 31 8.98 5.13 4.53
N GLY A 32 9.74 4.95 5.60
CA GLY A 32 9.29 4.35 6.85
C GLY A 32 8.47 5.30 7.72
N GLU A 33 8.01 4.79 8.86
CA GLU A 33 7.59 5.56 10.02
C GLU A 33 7.77 4.72 11.29
N ALA A 34 8.11 5.35 12.42
CA ALA A 34 8.20 4.64 13.71
C ALA A 34 6.84 4.49 14.42
N SER A 35 5.82 5.21 13.94
CA SER A 35 4.44 5.10 14.42
C SER A 35 3.47 5.74 13.42
N HIS A 36 2.26 5.19 13.32
CA HIS A 36 1.21 5.68 12.41
C HIS A 36 0.49 6.95 12.91
N GLY A 37 0.87 7.51 14.06
CA GLY A 37 0.12 8.56 14.75
C GLY A 37 0.84 9.89 14.92
N THR A 38 1.98 10.06 14.25
CA THR A 38 2.86 11.22 14.42
C THR A 38 2.75 12.13 13.20
N SER A 39 2.26 13.35 13.42
CA SER A 39 1.98 14.34 12.36
C SER A 39 3.20 14.60 11.48
N GLU A 40 4.37 14.80 12.10
CA GLU A 40 5.62 15.16 11.43
C GLU A 40 6.09 14.07 10.46
N PHE A 41 5.82 12.79 10.75
CA PHE A 41 6.15 11.70 9.84
C PHE A 41 5.30 11.77 8.56
N TYR A 42 4.01 12.09 8.66
CA TYR A 42 3.18 12.30 7.48
C TYR A 42 3.59 13.55 6.70
N GLN A 43 3.87 14.65 7.40
CA GLN A 43 4.32 15.90 6.77
C GLN A 43 5.58 15.69 5.94
N TRP A 44 6.62 15.09 6.51
CA TRP A 44 7.88 14.88 5.80
C TRP A 44 7.79 13.81 4.71
N ARG A 45 7.06 12.70 4.93
CA ARG A 45 6.80 11.73 3.86
C ARG A 45 6.06 12.39 2.70
N SER A 46 5.09 13.26 2.99
CA SER A 46 4.33 14.03 2.01
C SER A 46 5.26 14.97 1.21
N GLU A 47 6.04 15.82 1.88
CA GLU A 47 6.97 16.74 1.22
C GLU A 47 8.03 16.03 0.38
N ILE A 48 8.63 14.95 0.90
CA ILE A 48 9.57 14.13 0.12
C ILE A 48 8.88 13.60 -1.12
N SER A 49 7.68 13.03 -0.99
CA SER A 49 6.96 12.43 -2.11
C SER A 49 6.57 13.46 -3.17
N LYS A 50 6.11 14.65 -2.76
CA LYS A 50 5.80 15.78 -3.66
C LYS A 50 7.02 16.15 -4.50
N ARG A 51 8.20 16.28 -3.88
CA ARG A 51 9.44 16.60 -4.59
C ARG A 51 9.93 15.46 -5.47
N LEU A 52 9.83 14.21 -5.04
CA LEU A 52 10.19 13.05 -5.86
C LEU A 52 9.34 12.97 -7.13
N ILE A 53 8.03 13.21 -7.02
CA ILE A 53 7.12 13.25 -8.18
C ILE A 53 7.50 14.42 -9.10
N LYS A 54 7.58 15.64 -8.56
CA LYS A 54 7.77 16.86 -9.35
C LYS A 54 9.15 16.99 -9.97
N GLU A 55 10.20 16.61 -9.24
CA GLU A 55 11.60 16.90 -9.61
C GLU A 55 12.33 15.67 -10.15
N LYS A 56 11.95 14.45 -9.71
CA LYS A 56 12.63 13.21 -10.10
C LYS A 56 11.75 12.26 -10.93
N GLY A 57 10.53 12.67 -11.25
CA GLY A 57 9.64 11.99 -12.17
C GLY A 57 9.05 10.69 -11.65
N PHE A 58 8.94 10.51 -10.33
CA PHE A 58 8.30 9.35 -9.72
C PHE A 58 6.84 9.20 -10.17
N SER A 59 6.43 7.96 -10.43
CA SER A 59 5.20 7.62 -11.14
C SER A 59 4.01 7.40 -10.20
N PHE A 60 4.26 6.94 -8.98
CA PHE A 60 3.19 6.68 -8.02
C PHE A 60 3.71 6.60 -6.59
N ILE A 61 2.80 6.78 -5.64
CA ILE A 61 2.95 6.43 -4.23
C ILE A 61 2.17 5.14 -3.99
N ALA A 62 2.82 4.14 -3.40
CA ALA A 62 2.20 2.90 -2.96
C ALA A 62 2.33 2.81 -1.43
N VAL A 63 1.24 2.52 -0.72
CA VAL A 63 1.22 2.58 0.75
C VAL A 63 0.87 1.22 1.35
N GLU A 64 1.33 0.97 2.59
CA GLU A 64 0.87 -0.11 3.47
C GLU A 64 -0.59 0.14 3.88
N GLY A 65 -1.48 0.05 2.91
CA GLY A 65 -2.90 0.25 3.05
C GLY A 65 -3.63 -0.60 2.03
N ASP A 66 -4.93 -0.74 2.26
CA ASP A 66 -5.77 -1.64 1.49
C ASP A 66 -5.96 -1.19 0.04
N TRP A 67 -5.93 -2.18 -0.86
CA TRP A 67 -6.01 -1.94 -2.29
C TRP A 67 -7.29 -1.19 -2.72
N PRO A 68 -8.53 -1.63 -2.37
CA PRO A 68 -9.76 -0.97 -2.80
C PRO A 68 -9.84 0.50 -2.37
N ASP A 69 -9.48 0.79 -1.12
CA ASP A 69 -9.60 2.13 -0.54
C ASP A 69 -8.57 3.09 -1.16
N CYS A 70 -7.32 2.64 -1.31
CA CYS A 70 -6.32 3.41 -2.02
C CYS A 70 -6.66 3.58 -3.51
N TYR A 71 -7.32 2.61 -4.15
CA TYR A 71 -7.77 2.76 -5.53
C TYR A 71 -8.91 3.79 -5.69
N LYS A 72 -9.74 4.01 -4.66
CA LYS A 72 -10.67 5.16 -4.64
C LYS A 72 -9.90 6.49 -4.62
N VAL A 73 -8.81 6.59 -3.85
CA VAL A 73 -7.88 7.73 -3.88
C VAL A 73 -7.25 7.90 -5.26
N ASN A 74 -6.78 6.81 -5.88
CA ASN A 74 -6.25 6.86 -7.24
C ASN A 74 -7.23 7.47 -8.24
N LYS A 75 -8.49 7.01 -8.25
CA LYS A 75 -9.54 7.55 -9.13
C LYS A 75 -9.80 9.03 -8.86
N TYR A 76 -9.80 9.43 -7.58
CA TYR A 76 -9.99 10.82 -7.17
C TYR A 76 -8.84 11.72 -7.66
N VAL A 77 -7.58 11.34 -7.43
CA VAL A 77 -6.42 12.17 -7.81
C VAL A 77 -6.20 12.21 -9.32
N LYS A 78 -6.68 11.21 -10.07
CA LYS A 78 -6.63 11.23 -11.55
C LYS A 78 -7.81 11.97 -12.20
N GLY A 79 -8.83 12.34 -11.42
CA GLY A 79 -10.04 13.00 -11.92
C GLY A 79 -10.98 12.06 -12.69
N ILE A 80 -10.94 10.75 -12.39
CA ILE A 80 -11.74 9.72 -13.04
C ILE A 80 -13.11 9.55 -12.34
N SER A 81 -13.23 9.99 -11.09
CA SER A 81 -14.45 9.86 -10.30
C SER A 81 -14.80 11.15 -9.57
N ASP A 82 -16.07 11.55 -9.69
CA ASP A 82 -16.67 12.69 -8.98
C ASP A 82 -17.58 12.27 -7.82
N ILE A 83 -17.48 11.01 -7.36
CA ILE A 83 -18.28 10.50 -6.22
C ILE A 83 -18.01 11.35 -4.97
N TYR A 84 -16.75 11.72 -4.75
CA TYR A 84 -16.33 12.55 -3.62
C TYR A 84 -15.91 13.93 -4.12
N LYS A 85 -16.41 14.97 -3.45
CA LYS A 85 -16.06 16.37 -3.80
C LYS A 85 -14.71 16.78 -3.22
N THR A 86 -14.40 16.31 -2.01
CA THR A 86 -13.15 16.63 -1.29
C THR A 86 -12.38 15.37 -0.93
N ALA A 87 -11.06 15.48 -0.81
CA ALA A 87 -10.21 14.41 -0.29
C ALA A 87 -10.60 14.02 1.15
N LYS A 88 -11.08 14.99 1.94
CA LYS A 88 -11.58 14.74 3.29
C LYS A 88 -12.74 13.75 3.29
N ASP A 89 -13.78 13.99 2.50
CA ASP A 89 -14.96 13.10 2.43
C ASP A 89 -14.56 11.69 1.97
N LEU A 90 -13.63 11.62 1.01
CA LEU A 90 -13.10 10.36 0.51
C LEU A 90 -12.35 9.58 1.59
N LEU A 91 -11.39 10.21 2.29
CA LEU A 91 -10.59 9.53 3.31
C LEU A 91 -11.44 9.13 4.52
N HIS A 92 -12.46 9.90 4.87
CA HIS A 92 -13.42 9.54 5.93
C HIS A 92 -14.35 8.37 5.54
N SER A 93 -14.40 7.99 4.25
CA SER A 93 -15.16 6.82 3.81
C SER A 93 -14.42 5.49 4.05
N PHE A 94 -13.16 5.54 4.47
CA PHE A 94 -12.39 4.37 4.86
C PHE A 94 -12.98 3.82 6.16
N ASN A 95 -13.34 2.53 6.18
CA ASN A 95 -14.12 1.94 7.26
C ASN A 95 -13.40 0.78 7.99
N ARG A 96 -12.26 0.30 7.48
CA ARG A 96 -11.50 -0.81 8.07
C ARG A 96 -10.38 -0.36 9.01
N TRP A 97 -9.62 0.64 8.58
CA TRP A 97 -8.53 1.19 9.38
C TRP A 97 -9.05 2.27 10.34
N PRO A 98 -8.39 2.46 11.50
CA PRO A 98 -8.68 3.58 12.36
C PRO A 98 -8.62 4.90 11.58
N THR A 99 -9.67 5.71 11.68
CA THR A 99 -9.84 6.94 10.89
C THR A 99 -8.62 7.85 10.97
N TRP A 100 -7.94 7.92 12.12
CA TRP A 100 -6.78 8.78 12.33
C TRP A 100 -5.54 8.40 11.51
N MET A 101 -5.41 7.14 11.05
CA MET A 101 -4.27 6.70 10.23
C MET A 101 -4.30 7.28 8.81
N TRP A 102 -5.49 7.47 8.23
CA TRP A 102 -5.65 7.87 6.82
C TRP A 102 -6.42 9.17 6.64
N ALA A 103 -7.39 9.47 7.49
CA ALA A 103 -8.25 10.64 7.40
C ALA A 103 -7.76 11.78 8.32
N ASN A 104 -6.46 12.04 8.28
CA ASN A 104 -5.81 13.17 8.94
C ASN A 104 -5.56 14.34 7.97
N THR A 105 -5.15 15.48 8.51
CA THR A 105 -4.94 16.72 7.74
C THR A 105 -3.84 16.56 6.69
N GLU A 106 -2.75 15.90 7.05
CA GLU A 106 -1.56 15.71 6.22
C GLU A 106 -1.86 14.86 4.99
N MET A 107 -2.65 13.79 5.15
CA MET A 107 -3.12 12.96 4.05
C MET A 107 -4.12 13.70 3.16
N VAL A 108 -5.03 14.49 3.73
CA VAL A 108 -5.95 15.35 2.95
C VAL A 108 -5.14 16.30 2.06
N GLU A 109 -4.16 16.98 2.62
CA GLU A 109 -3.30 17.91 1.89
C GLU A 109 -2.48 17.22 0.79
N LEU A 110 -1.95 16.02 1.04
CA LEU A 110 -1.24 15.24 0.02
C LEU A 110 -2.17 14.84 -1.13
N VAL A 111 -3.38 14.34 -0.82
CA VAL A 111 -4.33 13.87 -1.83
C VAL A 111 -4.85 15.03 -2.67
N GLU A 112 -5.17 16.18 -2.07
CA GLU A 112 -5.54 17.39 -2.83
C GLU A 112 -4.39 17.91 -3.68
N TRP A 113 -3.15 17.87 -3.14
CA TRP A 113 -1.97 18.24 -3.92
C TRP A 113 -1.77 17.32 -5.14
N LEU A 114 -1.91 16.00 -4.97
CA LEU A 114 -1.81 15.04 -6.06
C LEU A 114 -2.86 15.29 -7.14
N LYS A 115 -4.11 15.56 -6.73
CA LYS A 115 -5.19 15.92 -7.65
C LYS A 115 -4.88 17.20 -8.43
N ALA A 116 -4.39 18.24 -7.74
CA ALA A 116 -4.01 19.49 -8.38
C ALA A 116 -2.81 19.31 -9.34
N TYR A 117 -1.80 18.53 -8.96
CA TYR A 117 -0.66 18.19 -9.78
C TYR A 117 -1.09 17.46 -11.06
N ASN A 118 -1.90 16.41 -10.92
CA ASN A 118 -2.41 15.60 -12.04
C ASN A 118 -3.34 16.39 -12.96
N LYS A 119 -4.10 17.37 -12.46
CA LYS A 119 -4.93 18.26 -13.29
C LYS A 119 -4.09 19.10 -14.25
N GLY A 120 -2.83 19.39 -13.90
CA GLY A 120 -1.88 20.08 -14.78
C GLY A 120 -1.35 19.23 -15.94
N ILE A 121 -1.59 17.91 -15.92
CA ILE A 121 -1.15 16.96 -16.94
C ILE A 121 -2.32 16.70 -17.91
N ILE A 122 -2.28 17.35 -19.06
CA ILE A 122 -3.41 17.40 -20.01
C ILE A 122 -3.25 16.42 -21.19
N HIS A 123 -2.01 16.11 -21.58
CA HIS A 123 -1.72 15.44 -22.86
C HIS A 123 -1.30 13.97 -22.74
N ASP A 124 -0.99 13.49 -21.53
CA ASP A 124 -0.51 12.12 -21.31
C ASP A 124 -1.07 11.60 -19.97
N GLU A 125 -2.19 10.89 -20.02
CA GLU A 125 -2.83 10.29 -18.84
C GLU A 125 -1.90 9.31 -18.12
N ASP A 126 -0.98 8.67 -18.83
CA ASP A 126 0.01 7.75 -18.27
C ASP A 126 1.17 8.47 -17.55
N GLN A 127 1.17 9.80 -17.53
CA GLN A 127 2.08 10.63 -16.71
C GLN A 127 1.48 11.04 -15.36
N LYS A 128 0.16 10.88 -15.17
CA LYS A 128 -0.49 11.22 -13.89
C LYS A 128 0.07 10.34 -12.77
N ALA A 129 0.46 10.97 -11.68
CA ALA A 129 0.93 10.29 -10.49
C ALA A 129 -0.21 9.47 -9.87
N GLY A 130 0.03 8.17 -9.68
CA GLY A 130 -0.94 7.27 -9.05
C GLY A 130 -0.79 7.18 -7.53
N PHE A 131 -1.83 6.65 -6.88
CA PHE A 131 -1.83 6.36 -5.44
C PHE A 131 -2.43 4.97 -5.22
N TYR A 132 -1.69 4.03 -4.63
CA TYR A 132 -2.12 2.62 -4.57
C TYR A 132 -1.87 2.00 -3.20
N GLY A 133 -2.65 0.98 -2.87
CA GLY A 133 -2.43 0.15 -1.69
C GLY A 133 -1.51 -1.01 -2.04
N LEU A 134 -0.82 -1.56 -1.04
CA LEU A 134 -0.01 -2.76 -1.16
C LEU A 134 -0.52 -3.92 -0.32
N ASP A 135 -1.38 -3.65 0.67
CA ASP A 135 -1.74 -4.62 1.71
C ASP A 135 -2.86 -5.57 1.28
N LEU A 136 -3.02 -6.65 2.03
CA LEU A 136 -3.92 -7.77 1.73
C LEU A 136 -5.11 -7.93 2.67
N TYR A 137 -5.34 -7.01 3.61
CA TYR A 137 -6.42 -7.18 4.60
C TYR A 137 -7.83 -6.99 4.01
N SER A 138 -7.95 -6.33 2.86
CA SER A 138 -9.24 -6.04 2.22
C SER A 138 -9.92 -7.20 1.49
N LEU A 139 -9.99 -8.40 2.08
CA LEU A 139 -10.59 -9.58 1.45
C LEU A 139 -12.02 -9.30 0.94
N TRP A 140 -12.87 -8.74 1.78
CA TRP A 140 -14.30 -8.55 1.48
C TRP A 140 -14.55 -7.46 0.45
N GLU A 141 -13.93 -6.31 0.66
CA GLU A 141 -14.05 -5.16 -0.21
C GLU A 141 -13.43 -5.44 -1.58
N SER A 142 -12.35 -6.23 -1.63
CA SER A 142 -11.81 -6.72 -2.91
C SER A 142 -12.77 -7.66 -3.63
N MET A 143 -13.47 -8.58 -2.94
CA MET A 143 -14.52 -9.39 -3.57
C MET A 143 -15.67 -8.53 -4.09
N GLU A 144 -16.11 -7.52 -3.32
CA GLU A 144 -17.17 -6.61 -3.73
C GLU A 144 -16.78 -5.81 -4.98
N GLU A 145 -15.55 -5.27 -5.06
CA GLU A 145 -15.04 -4.59 -6.24
C GLU A 145 -15.00 -5.49 -7.48
N ILE A 146 -14.60 -6.76 -7.35
CA ILE A 146 -14.61 -7.74 -8.44
C ILE A 146 -16.05 -7.98 -8.93
N ILE A 147 -16.99 -8.19 -8.01
CA ILE A 147 -18.41 -8.41 -8.34
C ILE A 147 -18.98 -7.20 -9.09
N GLN A 148 -18.71 -5.97 -8.63
CA GLN A 148 -19.19 -4.76 -9.30
C GLN A 148 -18.57 -4.60 -10.70
N TYR A 149 -17.28 -4.90 -10.84
CA TYR A 149 -16.61 -4.89 -12.13
C TYR A 149 -17.23 -5.90 -13.10
N LEU A 150 -17.39 -7.16 -12.69
CA LEU A 150 -17.93 -8.23 -13.53
C LEU A 150 -19.41 -8.03 -13.89
N LYS A 151 -20.23 -7.48 -12.98
CA LYS A 151 -21.62 -7.09 -13.30
C LYS A 151 -21.72 -6.17 -14.51
N ARG A 152 -20.75 -5.26 -14.66
CA ARG A 152 -20.70 -4.28 -15.76
C ARG A 152 -20.03 -4.84 -17.01
N VAL A 153 -18.98 -5.64 -16.84
CA VAL A 153 -18.05 -5.97 -17.93
C VAL A 153 -18.28 -7.38 -18.51
N ASP A 154 -18.58 -8.37 -17.68
CA ASP A 154 -18.85 -9.75 -18.12
C ASP A 154 -19.78 -10.47 -17.12
N PRO A 155 -21.11 -10.37 -17.31
CA PRO A 155 -22.09 -11.04 -16.46
C PRO A 155 -22.01 -12.57 -16.48
N LEU A 156 -21.33 -13.19 -17.47
CA LEU A 156 -21.17 -14.64 -17.51
C LEU A 156 -20.13 -15.10 -16.47
N LEU A 157 -19.06 -14.32 -16.29
CA LEU A 157 -18.03 -14.57 -15.27
C LEU A 157 -18.49 -14.23 -13.85
N LEU A 158 -19.53 -13.41 -13.70
CA LEU A 158 -20.07 -13.01 -12.40
C LEU A 158 -20.40 -14.21 -11.50
N GLN A 159 -20.82 -15.34 -12.09
CA GLN A 159 -21.16 -16.54 -11.34
C GLN A 159 -19.98 -17.09 -10.54
N ASP A 160 -18.76 -17.05 -11.06
CA ASP A 160 -17.59 -17.58 -10.35
C ASP A 160 -17.18 -16.65 -9.20
N ALA A 161 -17.32 -15.34 -9.36
CA ALA A 161 -17.15 -14.38 -8.27
C ALA A 161 -18.23 -14.52 -7.17
N ILE A 162 -19.49 -14.77 -7.55
CA ILE A 162 -20.56 -15.04 -6.58
C ILE A 162 -20.30 -16.35 -5.82
N LYS A 163 -19.82 -17.41 -6.49
CA LYS A 163 -19.45 -18.66 -5.81
C LYS A 163 -18.33 -18.45 -4.79
N ALA A 164 -17.28 -17.73 -5.17
CA ALA A 164 -16.18 -17.40 -4.25
C ALA A 164 -16.69 -16.60 -3.04
N TYR A 165 -17.50 -15.56 -3.27
CA TYR A 165 -18.12 -14.77 -2.21
C TYR A 165 -19.00 -15.63 -1.27
N ASN A 166 -19.85 -16.48 -1.83
CA ASN A 166 -20.74 -17.35 -1.06
C ASN A 166 -19.99 -18.41 -0.25
N CYS A 167 -18.77 -18.79 -0.63
CA CYS A 167 -17.95 -19.68 0.18
C CYS A 167 -17.60 -19.05 1.54
N PHE A 168 -17.39 -17.74 1.57
CA PHE A 168 -17.09 -17.03 2.81
C PHE A 168 -18.33 -16.59 3.61
N GLU A 169 -19.53 -16.59 3.00
CA GLU A 169 -20.79 -16.18 3.64
C GLU A 169 -21.05 -16.85 5.01
N PRO A 170 -20.78 -18.16 5.21
CA PRO A 170 -21.00 -18.82 6.50
C PRO A 170 -20.20 -18.23 7.67
N TYR A 171 -19.18 -17.42 7.38
CA TYR A 171 -18.32 -16.76 8.37
C TYR A 171 -18.71 -15.31 8.63
N ASN A 172 -19.90 -14.88 8.20
CA ASN A 172 -20.51 -13.57 8.49
C ASN A 172 -19.61 -12.35 8.23
N LYS A 173 -18.78 -12.42 7.18
CA LYS A 173 -17.80 -11.38 6.88
C LYS A 173 -16.71 -11.16 7.93
N GLU A 174 -16.57 -12.05 8.91
CA GLU A 174 -15.52 -12.01 9.91
C GLU A 174 -14.34 -12.90 9.47
N VAL A 175 -13.23 -12.26 9.09
CA VAL A 175 -12.02 -12.96 8.65
C VAL A 175 -11.44 -13.83 9.77
N GLU A 176 -11.61 -13.42 11.03
CA GLU A 176 -11.20 -14.18 12.21
C GLU A 176 -12.06 -15.43 12.40
N ALA A 177 -13.36 -15.37 12.07
CA ALA A 177 -14.24 -16.53 12.12
C ALA A 177 -13.84 -17.57 11.06
N TYR A 178 -13.55 -17.11 9.83
CA TYR A 178 -13.02 -17.95 8.77
C TYR A 178 -11.69 -18.61 9.16
N ALA A 179 -10.76 -17.80 9.65
CA ALA A 179 -9.44 -18.22 10.09
C ALA A 179 -9.53 -19.30 11.19
N ARG A 180 -10.36 -19.08 12.22
CA ARG A 180 -10.59 -20.07 13.29
C ARG A 180 -11.20 -21.37 12.76
N ALA A 181 -12.20 -21.29 11.89
CA ALA A 181 -12.88 -22.47 11.38
C ALA A 181 -11.94 -23.37 10.55
N THR A 182 -11.13 -22.75 9.69
CA THR A 182 -10.17 -23.44 8.81
C THR A 182 -8.97 -24.02 9.57
N ALA A 183 -8.71 -23.59 10.80
CA ALA A 183 -7.69 -24.19 11.66
C ALA A 183 -8.08 -25.61 12.13
N PHE A 184 -9.38 -25.90 12.24
CA PHE A 184 -9.89 -27.19 12.74
C PHE A 184 -10.50 -28.08 11.65
N VAL A 185 -10.95 -27.49 10.54
CA VAL A 185 -11.61 -28.20 9.45
C VAL A 185 -10.87 -27.91 8.14
N PRO A 186 -10.51 -28.92 7.32
CA PRO A 186 -9.78 -28.73 6.07
C PRO A 186 -10.63 -28.11 4.93
N LYS A 187 -11.84 -27.66 5.22
CA LYS A 187 -12.71 -26.98 4.24
C LYS A 187 -12.36 -25.51 4.21
N ASN A 188 -11.85 -25.03 3.07
CA ASN A 188 -11.48 -23.64 2.83
C ASN A 188 -12.13 -23.14 1.52
N CYS A 189 -11.86 -21.88 1.18
CA CYS A 189 -12.37 -21.21 -0.03
C CYS A 189 -11.31 -21.02 -1.11
N GLU A 190 -10.15 -21.68 -0.97
CA GLU A 190 -9.00 -21.51 -1.87
C GLU A 190 -9.38 -21.90 -3.31
N LYS A 191 -10.11 -23.00 -3.49
CA LYS A 191 -10.53 -23.47 -4.80
C LYS A 191 -11.38 -22.44 -5.52
N GLU A 192 -12.42 -21.92 -4.87
CA GLU A 192 -13.35 -20.97 -5.47
C GLU A 192 -12.65 -19.64 -5.81
N VAL A 193 -11.74 -19.19 -4.95
CA VAL A 193 -10.95 -17.97 -5.19
C VAL A 193 -9.97 -18.15 -6.36
N ILE A 194 -9.31 -19.30 -6.47
CA ILE A 194 -8.42 -19.61 -7.61
C ILE A 194 -9.24 -19.72 -8.90
N ASP A 195 -10.36 -20.44 -8.88
CA ASP A 195 -11.23 -20.62 -10.05
C ASP A 195 -11.72 -19.25 -10.56
N MET A 196 -12.13 -18.34 -9.66
CA MET A 196 -12.48 -16.95 -10.00
C MET A 196 -11.31 -16.19 -10.64
N LEU A 197 -10.10 -16.24 -10.06
CA LEU A 197 -8.92 -15.56 -10.59
C LEU A 197 -8.53 -16.08 -11.99
N VAL A 198 -8.56 -17.40 -12.17
CA VAL A 198 -8.28 -18.04 -13.47
C VAL A 198 -9.31 -17.63 -14.51
N ALA A 199 -10.59 -17.61 -14.15
CA ALA A 199 -11.67 -17.18 -15.04
C ALA A 199 -11.48 -15.73 -15.50
N LEU A 200 -11.14 -14.81 -14.57
CA LEU A 200 -10.86 -13.40 -14.87
C LEU A 200 -9.64 -13.23 -15.81
N ARG A 201 -8.60 -14.06 -15.65
CA ARG A 201 -7.38 -14.02 -16.47
C ARG A 201 -7.56 -14.60 -17.86
N ASN A 202 -8.32 -15.68 -17.99
CA ASN A 202 -8.55 -16.34 -19.29
C ASN A 202 -9.29 -15.45 -20.30
N LYS A 203 -9.96 -14.39 -19.83
CA LYS A 203 -10.69 -13.43 -20.67
C LYS A 203 -9.95 -12.09 -20.86
N HIS A 204 -8.70 -11.98 -20.38
CA HIS A 204 -7.88 -10.77 -20.47
C HIS A 204 -7.85 -10.15 -21.88
N THR A 205 -7.72 -10.97 -22.92
CA THR A 205 -7.62 -10.54 -24.32
C THR A 205 -8.90 -9.91 -24.89
N LEU A 206 -10.06 -10.14 -24.27
CA LEU A 206 -11.34 -9.55 -24.70
C LEU A 206 -11.56 -8.15 -24.13
N HIS A 207 -11.06 -7.87 -22.93
CA HIS A 207 -11.35 -6.64 -22.18
C HIS A 207 -10.24 -5.57 -22.25
N SER A 208 -9.02 -5.94 -22.68
CA SER A 208 -7.83 -5.06 -22.67
C SER A 208 -7.69 -4.12 -23.89
N LYS A 209 -8.71 -3.98 -24.75
CA LYS A 209 -8.60 -3.25 -26.03
C LYS A 209 -8.73 -1.72 -25.94
N ASN A 210 -9.11 -1.15 -24.80
CA ASN A 210 -9.24 0.31 -24.60
C ASN A 210 -8.38 0.76 -23.40
N GLN A 211 -7.69 1.90 -23.50
CA GLN A 211 -6.79 2.44 -22.46
C GLN A 211 -7.53 2.67 -21.13
N ALA A 212 -8.75 3.23 -21.19
CA ALA A 212 -9.60 3.42 -20.01
C ALA A 212 -10.01 2.08 -19.35
N ASN A 213 -10.12 1.01 -20.13
CA ASN A 213 -10.43 -0.33 -19.64
C ASN A 213 -9.19 -1.03 -19.05
N LYS A 214 -7.98 -0.52 -19.29
CA LYS A 214 -6.72 -1.14 -18.86
C LYS A 214 -6.48 -1.01 -17.36
N GLU A 215 -6.67 0.19 -16.79
CA GLU A 215 -6.53 0.37 -15.33
C GLU A 215 -7.68 -0.29 -14.56
N GLU A 216 -8.90 -0.22 -15.08
CA GLU A 216 -10.05 -0.89 -14.47
C GLU A 216 -9.88 -2.42 -14.45
N TYR A 217 -9.39 -3.02 -15.53
CA TYR A 217 -9.04 -4.44 -15.53
C TYR A 217 -7.91 -4.74 -14.56
N PHE A 218 -6.85 -3.93 -14.57
CA PHE A 218 -5.73 -4.10 -13.64
C PHE A 218 -6.20 -4.05 -12.18
N ASN A 219 -7.11 -3.13 -11.84
CA ASN A 219 -7.77 -3.06 -10.54
C ASN A 219 -8.56 -4.34 -10.22
N ALA A 220 -9.38 -4.83 -11.15
CA ALA A 220 -10.15 -6.07 -10.93
C ALA A 220 -9.22 -7.28 -10.72
N GLU A 221 -8.16 -7.40 -11.53
CA GLU A 221 -7.17 -8.47 -11.39
C GLU A 221 -6.36 -8.34 -10.10
N GLN A 222 -6.02 -7.13 -9.68
CA GLN A 222 -5.33 -6.91 -8.40
C GLN A 222 -6.21 -7.25 -7.21
N ASN A 223 -7.48 -6.87 -7.22
CA ASN A 223 -8.43 -7.33 -6.20
C ASN A 223 -8.52 -8.86 -6.17
N ALA A 224 -8.59 -9.53 -7.32
CA ALA A 224 -8.65 -11.00 -7.35
C ALA A 224 -7.40 -11.67 -6.75
N ILE A 225 -6.21 -11.07 -6.96
CA ILE A 225 -4.98 -11.53 -6.33
C ILE A 225 -4.97 -11.24 -4.83
N THR A 226 -5.42 -10.05 -4.41
CA THR A 226 -5.59 -9.69 -2.99
C THR A 226 -6.49 -10.70 -2.30
N VAL A 227 -7.65 -11.07 -2.86
CA VAL A 227 -8.53 -12.11 -2.28
C VAL A 227 -7.80 -13.45 -2.14
N LYS A 228 -7.04 -13.87 -3.17
CA LYS A 228 -6.26 -15.12 -3.15
C LYS A 228 -5.19 -15.13 -2.06
N ASP A 229 -4.44 -14.05 -1.92
CA ASP A 229 -3.39 -13.95 -0.91
C ASP A 229 -3.96 -13.73 0.49
N ALA A 230 -5.07 -12.98 0.62
CA ALA A 230 -5.78 -12.76 1.87
C ALA A 230 -6.37 -14.05 2.45
N GLU A 231 -6.99 -14.89 1.61
CA GLU A 231 -7.48 -16.21 2.03
C GLU A 231 -6.37 -17.04 2.68
N ASN A 232 -5.23 -17.13 2.01
CA ASN A 232 -4.07 -17.87 2.49
C ASN A 232 -3.46 -17.24 3.75
N TYR A 233 -3.40 -15.90 3.79
CA TYR A 233 -2.95 -15.14 4.94
C TYR A 233 -3.79 -15.45 6.18
N TYR A 234 -5.11 -15.30 6.11
CA TYR A 234 -5.98 -15.52 7.26
C TYR A 234 -5.95 -16.95 7.77
N ARG A 235 -5.83 -17.95 6.87
CA ARG A 235 -5.60 -19.35 7.27
C ARG A 235 -4.28 -19.56 8.01
N THR A 236 -3.23 -18.85 7.60
CA THR A 236 -1.89 -18.98 8.19
C THR A 236 -1.78 -18.22 9.51
N MET A 237 -2.43 -17.06 9.62
CA MET A 237 -2.38 -16.15 10.77
C MET A 237 -2.75 -16.81 12.11
N ILE A 238 -3.70 -17.75 12.14
CA ILE A 238 -4.08 -18.45 13.39
C ILE A 238 -2.93 -19.24 14.01
N ARG A 239 -1.96 -19.65 13.20
CA ARG A 239 -0.78 -20.38 13.68
C ARG A 239 0.26 -19.45 14.31
N GLY A 240 0.07 -18.13 14.21
CA GLY A 240 0.90 -17.11 14.86
C GLY A 240 2.36 -17.15 14.40
N ASP A 241 2.60 -17.55 13.16
CA ASP A 241 3.94 -17.88 12.67
C ASP A 241 4.57 -16.78 11.78
N VAL A 242 5.89 -16.92 11.61
CA VAL A 242 6.73 -16.18 10.66
C VAL A 242 6.18 -16.25 9.23
N ASN A 243 5.41 -17.29 8.88
CA ASN A 243 4.90 -17.48 7.53
C ASN A 243 3.81 -16.46 7.19
N SER A 244 2.93 -16.12 8.13
CA SER A 244 1.90 -15.09 7.93
C SER A 244 2.52 -13.72 7.63
N TRP A 245 3.57 -13.34 8.38
CA TRP A 245 4.36 -12.14 8.14
C TRP A 245 5.01 -12.16 6.74
N ASN A 246 5.74 -13.23 6.43
CA ASN A 246 6.44 -13.36 5.15
C ASN A 246 5.49 -13.35 3.95
N LEU A 247 4.28 -13.92 4.10
CA LEU A 247 3.24 -13.90 3.08
C LEU A 247 2.79 -12.46 2.81
N ARG A 248 2.54 -11.67 3.87
CA ARG A 248 2.13 -10.25 3.75
C ARG A 248 3.18 -9.41 3.03
N ASP A 249 4.44 -9.47 3.44
CA ASP A 249 5.51 -8.71 2.77
C ASP A 249 5.81 -9.21 1.35
N THR A 250 5.64 -10.51 1.08
CA THR A 250 5.72 -11.06 -0.27
C THR A 250 4.61 -10.52 -1.17
N HIS A 251 3.38 -10.46 -0.66
CA HIS A 251 2.25 -9.87 -1.38
C HIS A 251 2.51 -8.39 -1.69
N MET A 252 2.94 -7.59 -0.72
CA MET A 252 3.25 -6.17 -0.95
C MET A 252 4.33 -6.00 -2.03
N MET A 253 5.38 -6.83 -2.01
CA MET A 253 6.42 -6.83 -3.04
C MET A 253 5.87 -7.21 -4.42
N ASP A 254 5.01 -8.23 -4.51
CA ASP A 254 4.46 -8.68 -5.78
C ASP A 254 3.45 -7.69 -6.36
N THR A 255 2.63 -7.06 -5.52
CA THR A 255 1.77 -5.93 -5.88
C THR A 255 2.60 -4.74 -6.39
N LEU A 256 3.71 -4.39 -5.71
CA LEU A 256 4.63 -3.35 -6.18
C LEU A 256 5.23 -3.68 -7.56
N LYS A 257 5.65 -4.93 -7.80
CA LYS A 257 6.15 -5.34 -9.13
C LYS A 257 5.07 -5.17 -10.21
N ARG A 258 3.83 -5.53 -9.91
CA ARG A 258 2.70 -5.39 -10.84
C ARG A 258 2.42 -3.92 -11.17
N LEU A 259 2.47 -3.04 -10.17
CA LEU A 259 2.35 -1.60 -10.37
C LEU A 259 3.46 -1.05 -11.26
N VAL A 260 4.72 -1.42 -10.99
CA VAL A 260 5.85 -1.04 -11.85
C VAL A 260 5.65 -1.54 -13.29
N ALA A 261 5.23 -2.78 -13.48
CA ALA A 261 4.97 -3.32 -14.82
C ALA A 261 3.81 -2.60 -15.53
N TYR A 262 2.73 -2.30 -14.80
CA TYR A 262 1.58 -1.56 -15.31
C TYR A 262 1.99 -0.16 -15.81
N HIS A 263 2.73 0.59 -14.98
CA HIS A 263 3.23 1.93 -15.32
C HIS A 263 4.26 1.90 -16.45
N ALA A 264 5.10 0.86 -16.55
CA ALA A 264 6.07 0.71 -17.63
C ALA A 264 5.40 0.47 -19.00
N ASN A 265 4.24 -0.20 -19.01
CA ASN A 265 3.49 -0.52 -20.23
C ASN A 265 2.55 0.60 -20.69
N GLY A 266 2.31 1.63 -19.86
CA GLY A 266 1.47 2.78 -20.19
C GLY A 266 2.29 4.03 -20.47
N SER A 267 3.37 4.26 -19.72
CA SER A 267 4.09 5.53 -19.76
C SER A 267 5.04 5.66 -20.95
N SER A 268 5.14 6.87 -21.48
CA SER A 268 6.26 7.31 -22.32
C SER A 268 7.62 7.25 -21.58
N LYS A 269 7.62 7.15 -20.25
CA LYS A 269 8.80 6.89 -19.43
C LYS A 269 9.20 5.40 -19.51
N LYS A 270 10.36 5.12 -20.09
CA LYS A 270 10.92 3.76 -20.21
C LYS A 270 11.14 3.02 -18.88
N LYS A 271 11.14 3.74 -17.75
CA LYS A 271 11.38 3.19 -16.41
C LYS A 271 10.57 3.94 -15.34
N PRO A 272 9.46 3.37 -14.85
CA PRO A 272 8.69 4.00 -13.78
C PRO A 272 9.45 3.92 -12.45
N LYS A 273 9.33 4.98 -11.65
CA LYS A 273 9.92 5.04 -10.30
C LYS A 273 8.83 5.03 -9.24
N ALA A 274 9.07 4.33 -8.15
CA ALA A 274 8.07 4.03 -7.12
C ALA A 274 8.45 4.64 -5.76
N ILE A 275 7.49 5.29 -5.13
CA ILE A 275 7.56 5.70 -3.73
C ILE A 275 6.74 4.69 -2.94
N VAL A 276 7.29 4.13 -1.86
CA VAL A 276 6.58 3.22 -0.97
C VAL A 276 6.49 3.82 0.42
N TRP A 277 5.31 3.83 1.04
CA TRP A 277 5.14 4.21 2.44
C TRP A 277 4.71 2.99 3.24
N ALA A 278 5.43 2.65 4.30
CA ALA A 278 5.02 1.62 5.26
C ALA A 278 5.69 1.89 6.60
N HIS A 279 5.32 1.11 7.62
CA HIS A 279 6.04 1.15 8.90
C HIS A 279 7.52 0.77 8.72
N ASN A 280 8.40 1.26 9.60
CA ASN A 280 9.84 0.97 9.58
C ASN A 280 10.14 -0.55 9.55
N THR A 281 9.29 -1.37 10.16
CA THR A 281 9.39 -2.84 10.17
C THR A 281 9.29 -3.43 8.76
N HIS A 282 8.51 -2.81 7.88
CA HIS A 282 8.39 -3.21 6.47
C HIS A 282 9.47 -2.58 5.59
N ILE A 283 9.84 -1.32 5.86
CA ILE A 283 10.74 -0.53 5.02
C ILE A 283 12.21 -0.83 5.26
N GLY A 284 12.62 -1.22 6.47
CA GLY A 284 14.01 -1.57 6.77
C GLY A 284 14.52 -2.73 5.90
N ASP A 285 15.81 -3.03 5.96
CA ASP A 285 16.35 -4.25 5.34
C ASP A 285 16.46 -5.33 6.43
N ALA A 286 15.51 -6.27 6.45
CA ALA A 286 15.37 -7.27 7.51
C ALA A 286 16.63 -8.10 7.77
N ARG A 287 17.56 -8.19 6.79
CA ARG A 287 18.88 -8.83 6.96
C ARG A 287 19.78 -8.15 8.00
N PHE A 288 19.48 -6.90 8.33
CA PHE A 288 20.21 -6.08 9.30
C PHE A 288 19.41 -5.83 10.58
N THR A 289 18.33 -6.59 10.81
CA THR A 289 17.51 -6.53 12.02
C THR A 289 17.38 -7.91 12.66
N ASP A 290 16.68 -7.98 13.79
CA ASP A 290 16.29 -9.20 14.49
C ASP A 290 15.27 -10.08 13.71
N MET A 291 14.74 -9.56 12.60
CA MET A 291 13.88 -10.31 11.67
C MET A 291 14.66 -11.44 10.98
N SER A 292 15.92 -11.21 10.60
CA SER A 292 16.74 -12.19 9.88
C SER A 292 16.93 -13.52 10.64
N PRO A 293 17.39 -13.55 11.90
CA PRO A 293 17.52 -14.82 12.64
C PRO A 293 16.17 -15.50 12.88
N SER A 294 15.07 -14.74 12.88
CA SER A 294 13.70 -15.25 13.00
C SER A 294 13.14 -15.79 11.68
N GLY A 295 13.89 -15.72 10.57
CA GLY A 295 13.43 -16.11 9.24
C GLY A 295 12.37 -15.16 8.64
N MET A 296 12.17 -13.99 9.25
CA MET A 296 11.25 -12.97 8.76
C MET A 296 11.91 -12.14 7.66
N ILE A 297 11.13 -11.82 6.62
CA ILE A 297 11.52 -10.94 5.52
C ILE A 297 10.70 -9.65 5.57
N ASN A 298 11.14 -8.62 4.86
CA ASN A 298 10.32 -7.44 4.64
C ASN A 298 10.47 -6.85 3.24
N ILE A 299 9.53 -5.99 2.83
CA ILE A 299 9.54 -5.40 1.49
C ILE A 299 10.83 -4.60 1.22
N GLY A 300 11.41 -3.93 2.22
CA GLY A 300 12.68 -3.23 2.06
C GLY A 300 13.85 -4.13 1.66
N GLN A 301 13.99 -5.28 2.33
CA GLN A 301 14.93 -6.34 1.90
C GLN A 301 14.59 -6.83 0.49
N LEU A 302 13.33 -7.20 0.24
CA LEU A 302 12.93 -7.82 -1.03
C LEU A 302 13.16 -6.91 -2.24
N VAL A 303 12.93 -5.60 -2.08
CA VAL A 303 13.22 -4.62 -3.14
C VAL A 303 14.72 -4.53 -3.37
N ARG A 304 15.54 -4.42 -2.32
CA ARG A 304 17.00 -4.36 -2.46
C ARG A 304 17.59 -5.61 -3.11
N GLU A 305 17.11 -6.79 -2.76
CA GLU A 305 17.56 -8.05 -3.36
C GLU A 305 17.23 -8.12 -4.86
N LYS A 306 16.04 -7.65 -5.25
CA LYS A 306 15.56 -7.74 -6.64
C LYS A 306 16.03 -6.60 -7.54
N LYS A 307 16.27 -5.41 -6.99
CA LYS A 307 16.55 -4.18 -7.75
C LYS A 307 17.96 -3.64 -7.52
N GLY A 308 18.64 -4.12 -6.49
CA GLY A 308 19.98 -3.70 -6.12
C GLY A 308 19.97 -2.44 -5.25
N ILE A 309 20.94 -2.37 -4.33
CA ILE A 309 21.10 -1.27 -3.37
C ILE A 309 21.25 0.08 -4.09
N GLN A 310 21.91 0.12 -5.25
CA GLN A 310 22.12 1.36 -6.02
C GLN A 310 20.83 1.95 -6.60
N ASN A 311 19.77 1.16 -6.75
CA ASN A 311 18.48 1.62 -7.28
C ASN A 311 17.43 1.82 -6.18
N THR A 312 17.78 1.58 -4.91
CA THR A 312 16.84 1.50 -3.80
C THR A 312 17.34 2.29 -2.59
N VAL A 313 16.56 3.27 -2.16
CA VAL A 313 16.81 4.03 -0.95
C VAL A 313 15.75 3.71 0.08
N LEU A 314 16.19 3.36 1.30
CA LEU A 314 15.33 3.13 2.45
C LEU A 314 15.54 4.29 3.41
N ILE A 315 14.45 4.97 3.80
CA ILE A 315 14.47 6.14 4.68
C ILE A 315 13.59 5.80 5.89
N GLY A 316 14.23 5.50 7.03
CA GLY A 316 13.52 5.30 8.29
C GLY A 316 13.30 6.62 9.01
N PHE A 317 12.19 6.72 9.73
CA PHE A 317 11.88 7.86 10.59
C PHE A 317 11.88 7.40 12.04
N SER A 318 12.32 8.26 12.94
CA SER A 318 12.34 7.96 14.37
C SER A 318 12.12 9.23 15.18
N THR A 319 11.88 9.08 16.49
CA THR A 319 11.66 10.21 17.39
C THR A 319 12.20 9.90 18.79
N TYR A 320 12.63 10.94 19.49
CA TYR A 320 13.19 10.87 20.84
C TYR A 320 12.14 11.11 21.93
N GLU A 321 11.26 12.08 21.72
CA GLU A 321 10.23 12.49 22.69
C GLU A 321 8.98 13.01 21.98
N GLY A 322 7.95 13.32 22.77
CA GLY A 322 6.70 13.91 22.29
C GLY A 322 5.48 13.02 22.51
N THR A 323 4.47 13.21 21.66
CA THR A 323 3.19 12.51 21.76
C THR A 323 2.78 11.91 20.42
N VAL A 324 2.02 10.82 20.48
CA VAL A 324 1.53 10.09 19.31
C VAL A 324 0.04 9.81 19.48
N ILE A 325 -0.72 9.87 18.38
CA ILE A 325 -2.10 9.34 18.36
C ILE A 325 -2.04 7.81 18.24
N ALA A 326 -2.60 7.10 19.20
CA ALA A 326 -2.63 5.64 19.18
C ALA A 326 -3.90 5.10 19.85
N ALA A 327 -4.06 3.78 19.85
CA ALA A 327 -5.11 3.09 20.59
C ALA A 327 -4.50 1.94 21.39
N ARG A 328 -5.15 1.53 22.48
CA ARG A 328 -4.67 0.43 23.34
C ARG A 328 -4.80 -0.95 22.67
N GLU A 329 -5.78 -1.08 21.80
CA GLU A 329 -6.05 -2.28 21.00
C GLU A 329 -6.79 -1.88 19.71
N TRP A 330 -6.88 -2.82 18.78
CA TRP A 330 -7.59 -2.60 17.52
C TRP A 330 -9.07 -2.26 17.76
N GLY A 331 -9.55 -1.19 17.12
CA GLY A 331 -10.93 -0.72 17.28
C GLY A 331 -11.22 0.06 18.56
N ALA A 332 -10.26 0.17 19.49
CA ALA A 332 -10.43 1.03 20.67
C ALA A 332 -10.41 2.52 20.31
N ARG A 333 -10.88 3.35 21.26
CA ARG A 333 -10.90 4.80 21.11
C ARG A 333 -9.47 5.33 20.93
N MET A 334 -9.31 6.28 20.02
CA MET A 334 -8.05 7.00 19.84
C MET A 334 -7.70 7.82 21.09
N GLU A 335 -6.42 7.81 21.45
CA GLU A 335 -5.84 8.55 22.57
C GLU A 335 -4.58 9.28 22.11
N ILE A 336 -4.28 10.41 22.74
CA ILE A 336 -2.97 11.04 22.66
C ILE A 336 -2.12 10.39 23.75
N MET A 337 -1.06 9.69 23.35
CA MET A 337 -0.16 8.95 24.24
C MET A 337 1.22 9.59 24.23
N ASN A 338 1.90 9.58 25.37
CA ASN A 338 3.31 9.99 25.44
C ASN A 338 4.18 8.91 24.80
N VAL A 339 5.13 9.33 23.96
CA VAL A 339 6.20 8.46 23.48
C VAL A 339 7.10 8.12 24.68
N PRO A 340 7.47 6.84 24.89
CA PRO A 340 8.42 6.48 25.93
C PRO A 340 9.74 7.24 25.74
N GLN A 341 10.36 7.68 26.83
CA GLN A 341 11.69 8.28 26.78
C GLN A 341 12.67 7.33 26.10
N ALA A 342 13.51 7.87 25.22
CA ALA A 342 14.55 7.09 24.58
C ALA A 342 15.52 6.51 25.63
N ARG A 343 16.10 5.36 25.31
CA ARG A 343 16.96 4.62 26.25
C ARG A 343 18.40 5.07 26.05
N GLU A 344 19.16 5.21 27.13
CA GLU A 344 20.58 5.48 27.01
C GLU A 344 21.26 4.42 26.12
N GLY A 345 21.95 4.87 25.07
CA GLY A 345 22.57 4.00 24.07
C GLY A 345 21.65 3.54 22.92
N SER A 346 20.40 4.02 22.83
CA SER A 346 19.59 3.89 21.62
C SER A 346 20.07 4.83 20.50
N TRP A 347 19.53 4.61 19.30
CA TRP A 347 19.67 5.55 18.18
C TRP A 347 18.90 6.85 18.40
N ASP A 348 17.77 6.76 19.09
CA ASP A 348 16.91 7.89 19.49
C ASP A 348 17.47 8.63 20.69
#